data_AF-A0A959LJW7-F1
#
_entry.id   AF-A0A959LJW7-F1
#
_cell.length_a   1.000
_cell.length_b   1.000
_cell.length_c   1.000
_cell.angle_alpha   90.00
_cell.angle_beta   90.00
_cell.angle_gamma   90.00
#
_symmetry.space_group_name_H-M   'P 1'
#
loop_
_entity.id
_entity.type
_entity.pdbx_description
1 polymer ?
#
loop_
_entity_poly.entity_id
_entity_poly.type
_entity_poly.pdbx_seq_one_letter_code
_entity_poly.pdbx_strand_id
1 'polypeptide(L)'
;MTKVIFCYLNSHFLGLHLPVLSYIIHKVTGTMTNILFSRYRNCNLDELAERLGKDYYEMLAIVCTNVAALANELEEDTAHPSTVLYTGMAVKLVEQVEHLVGDRQKNLMPYLLELDAKKKEGHNCLNCSGRCHVGHAERLMNLRASHDSIKRLLTQLDMEAMPLHRDIEYPKAYKILRNEMKEIDNMLNEVFYIEELYLVPKVFEAQKAINA
;
A
#
# COMPACT_ATOMS: atom_id res chain seq x y z
N MET A 1 -14.94 8.63 -29.20
CA MET A 1 -14.95 7.14 -29.13
C MET A 1 -13.51 6.66 -29.02
N THR A 2 -12.99 6.57 -27.79
CA THR A 2 -11.60 6.18 -27.52
C THR A 2 -11.61 4.70 -27.15
N LYS A 3 -11.01 3.86 -27.98
CA LYS A 3 -10.85 2.42 -27.74
C LYS A 3 -9.89 2.23 -26.55
N VAL A 4 -10.44 1.86 -25.40
CA VAL A 4 -9.65 1.34 -24.27
C VAL A 4 -9.25 -0.09 -24.63
N ILE A 5 -7.96 -0.30 -24.89
CA ILE A 5 -7.38 -1.63 -25.07
C ILE A 5 -7.32 -2.28 -23.69
N PHE A 6 -8.31 -3.11 -23.37
CA PHE A 6 -8.23 -4.06 -22.28
C PHE A 6 -7.23 -5.15 -22.67
N CYS A 7 -6.00 -5.06 -22.16
CA CYS A 7 -5.13 -6.23 -22.11
C CYS A 7 -5.74 -7.20 -21.09
N TYR A 8 -6.47 -8.20 -21.60
CA TYR A 8 -6.81 -9.42 -20.89
C TYR A 8 -5.50 -10.11 -20.46
N LEU A 9 -5.03 -9.83 -19.25
CA LEU A 9 -4.11 -10.72 -18.56
C LEU A 9 -4.92 -11.94 -18.11
N ASN A 10 -4.58 -13.08 -18.71
CA ASN A 10 -5.13 -14.42 -18.45
C ASN A 10 -5.50 -14.62 -16.98
N SER A 11 -6.80 -14.66 -16.70
CA SER A 11 -7.41 -14.87 -15.38
C SER A 11 -7.20 -16.29 -14.82
N HIS A 12 -6.48 -17.16 -15.51
CA HIS A 12 -6.27 -18.55 -15.11
C HIS A 12 -4.97 -18.83 -14.35
N PHE A 13 -4.06 -17.87 -14.19
CA PHE A 13 -2.70 -18.17 -13.69
C PHE A 13 -2.30 -17.56 -12.33
N LEU A 14 -3.13 -16.71 -11.70
CA LEU A 14 -2.71 -16.00 -10.48
C LEU A 14 -3.58 -16.24 -9.23
N GLY A 15 -4.65 -17.03 -9.29
CA GLY A 15 -5.53 -17.24 -8.12
C GLY A 15 -6.00 -15.93 -7.48
N LEU A 16 -6.11 -14.86 -8.28
CA LEU A 16 -6.57 -13.55 -7.82
C LEU A 16 -8.08 -13.67 -7.59
N HIS A 17 -8.48 -13.57 -6.33
CA HIS A 17 -9.87 -13.36 -5.98
C HIS A 17 -10.35 -12.07 -6.67
N LEU A 18 -11.33 -12.21 -7.58
CA LEU A 18 -12.00 -11.15 -8.34
C LEU A 18 -12.40 -9.86 -7.56
N PRO A 19 -12.69 -9.88 -6.24
CA PRO A 19 -13.01 -8.64 -5.51
C PRO A 19 -11.85 -7.64 -5.40
N VAL A 20 -10.59 -8.10 -5.41
CA VAL A 20 -9.42 -7.25 -5.08
C VAL A 20 -9.07 -6.31 -6.23
N LEU A 21 -9.12 -6.80 -7.47
CA LEU A 21 -8.95 -5.98 -8.67
C LEU A 21 -10.09 -4.96 -8.83
N SER A 22 -11.31 -5.31 -8.40
CA SER A 22 -12.47 -4.43 -8.50
C SER A 22 -12.34 -3.18 -7.62
N TYR A 23 -11.75 -3.28 -6.42
CA TYR A 23 -11.61 -2.13 -5.52
C TYR A 23 -10.59 -1.12 -6.04
N ILE A 24 -9.45 -1.60 -6.54
CA ILE A 24 -8.36 -0.75 -7.04
C ILE A 24 -8.77 -0.04 -8.35
N ILE A 25 -9.44 -0.75 -9.27
CA ILE A 25 -9.88 -0.18 -10.55
C ILE A 25 -10.94 0.92 -10.34
N HIS A 26 -11.73 0.87 -9.26
CA HIS A 26 -12.81 1.82 -9.06
C HIS A 26 -12.38 3.17 -8.43
N LYS A 27 -11.26 3.21 -7.70
CA LYS A 27 -10.73 4.44 -7.05
C LYS A 27 -9.56 5.08 -7.81
N VAL A 28 -8.81 4.33 -8.63
CA VAL A 28 -7.70 4.88 -9.44
C VAL A 28 -8.24 5.45 -10.76
N THR A 29 -8.18 6.77 -10.93
CA THR A 29 -8.59 7.42 -12.19
C THR A 29 -7.66 7.04 -13.34
N GLY A 30 -8.19 6.93 -14.57
CA GLY A 30 -7.41 6.49 -15.73
C GLY A 30 -6.14 7.32 -16.03
N THR A 31 -6.10 8.58 -15.60
CA THR A 31 -4.90 9.43 -15.72
C THR A 31 -3.79 8.99 -14.76
N MET A 32 -4.14 8.63 -13.51
CA MET A 32 -3.21 8.16 -12.49
C MET A 32 -2.60 6.81 -12.87
N THR A 33 -3.43 5.89 -13.38
CA THR A 33 -2.98 4.58 -13.87
C THR A 33 -1.89 4.70 -14.95
N ASN A 34 -2.05 5.65 -15.89
CA ASN A 34 -1.11 5.87 -16.98
C ASN A 34 0.23 6.44 -16.50
N ILE A 35 0.21 7.37 -15.56
CA ILE A 35 1.42 7.96 -14.96
C ILE A 35 2.19 6.87 -14.22
N LEU A 36 1.54 6.13 -13.32
CA LEU A 36 2.19 5.05 -12.58
C LEU A 36 2.75 3.97 -13.51
N PHE A 37 2.02 3.59 -14.56
CA PHE A 37 2.49 2.64 -15.55
C PHE A 37 3.76 3.12 -16.27
N SER A 38 3.78 4.36 -16.76
CA SER A 38 4.98 4.92 -17.39
C SER A 38 6.17 5.00 -16.43
N ARG A 39 5.92 5.22 -15.14
CA ARG A 39 6.93 5.42 -14.11
C ARG A 39 7.58 4.12 -13.64
N TYR A 40 6.82 3.04 -13.48
CA TYR A 40 7.29 1.81 -12.79
C TYR A 40 7.47 0.58 -13.69
N ARG A 41 6.93 0.58 -14.92
CA ARG A 41 7.01 -0.59 -15.81
C ARG A 41 8.44 -1.06 -16.05
N ASN A 42 9.33 -0.12 -16.32
CA ASN A 42 10.70 -0.40 -16.77
C ASN A 42 11.73 -0.48 -15.64
N CYS A 43 11.33 -0.18 -14.39
CA CYS A 43 12.23 -0.28 -13.25
C CYS A 43 12.65 -1.74 -13.02
N ASN A 44 13.90 -1.97 -12.66
CA ASN A 44 14.35 -3.22 -12.04
C ASN A 44 13.93 -3.25 -10.54
N LEU A 45 14.22 -4.35 -9.83
CA LEU A 45 13.71 -4.56 -8.48
C LEU A 45 14.35 -3.62 -7.45
N ASP A 46 15.64 -3.33 -7.59
CA ASP A 46 16.36 -2.36 -6.75
C ASP A 46 15.82 -0.94 -6.94
N GLU A 47 15.67 -0.45 -8.18
CA GLU A 47 15.11 0.88 -8.45
C GLU A 47 13.65 0.98 -7.97
N LEU A 48 12.84 -0.07 -8.16
CA LEU A 48 11.46 -0.10 -7.68
C LEU A 48 11.39 -0.06 -6.14
N ALA A 49 12.27 -0.80 -5.46
CA ALA A 49 12.35 -0.82 -3.99
C ALA A 49 12.76 0.55 -3.44
N GLU A 50 13.79 1.17 -4.01
CA GLU A 50 14.25 2.50 -3.62
C GLU A 50 13.13 3.55 -3.76
N ARG A 51 12.43 3.52 -4.89
CA ARG A 51 11.32 4.45 -5.15
C ARG A 51 10.13 4.21 -4.22
N LEU A 52 9.74 2.97 -3.98
CA LEU A 52 8.68 2.67 -3.00
C LEU A 52 9.06 3.15 -1.60
N GLY A 53 10.31 2.93 -1.21
CA GLY A 53 10.89 3.43 0.05
C GLY A 53 10.72 4.94 0.21
N LYS A 54 11.27 5.68 -0.75
CA LYS A 54 11.38 7.13 -0.69
C LYS A 54 10.08 7.86 -1.04
N ASP A 55 9.46 7.49 -2.14
CA ASP A 55 8.33 8.24 -2.69
C ASP A 55 7.02 7.95 -1.93
N TYR A 56 6.92 6.79 -1.27
CA TYR A 56 5.68 6.36 -0.63
C TYR A 56 5.82 6.04 0.86
N TYR A 57 6.71 5.12 1.25
CA TYR A 57 6.75 4.68 2.65
C TYR A 57 7.24 5.77 3.60
N GLU A 58 8.28 6.53 3.23
CA GLU A 58 8.72 7.71 3.99
C GLU A 58 7.62 8.77 4.09
N MET A 59 6.95 9.05 2.97
CA MET A 59 5.86 10.03 2.93
C MET A 59 4.66 9.59 3.77
N LEU A 60 4.29 8.30 3.74
CA LEU A 60 3.22 7.74 4.56
C LEU A 60 3.54 7.88 6.06
N ALA A 61 4.80 7.64 6.46
CA ALA A 61 5.21 7.81 7.86
C ALA A 61 5.06 9.27 8.33
N ILE A 62 5.40 10.24 7.48
CA ILE A 62 5.24 11.67 7.78
C ILE A 62 3.75 12.01 7.97
N VAL A 63 2.89 11.60 7.04
CA VAL A 63 1.45 11.86 7.14
C VAL A 63 0.82 11.17 8.36
N CYS A 64 1.25 9.94 8.67
CA CYS A 64 0.84 9.23 9.89
C CYS A 64 1.19 10.01 11.16
N THR A 65 2.40 10.58 11.22
CA THR A 65 2.84 11.42 12.34
C THR A 65 1.94 12.65 12.50
N ASN A 66 1.59 13.31 11.39
CA ASN A 66 0.69 14.48 11.41
C ASN A 66 -0.71 14.11 11.91
N VAL A 67 -1.25 12.97 11.44
CA VAL A 67 -2.56 12.47 11.87
C VAL A 67 -2.56 12.15 13.36
N ALA A 68 -1.52 11.50 13.88
CA ALA A 68 -1.41 11.20 15.30
C ALA A 68 -1.41 12.48 16.15
N ALA A 69 -0.69 13.52 15.72
CA ALA A 69 -0.69 14.82 16.40
C ALA A 69 -2.08 15.48 16.40
N LEU A 70 -2.78 15.47 15.26
CA LEU A 70 -4.14 16.01 15.14
C LEU A 70 -5.17 15.22 15.95
N ALA A 71 -5.01 13.90 16.04
CA ALA A 71 -5.86 13.06 16.87
C ALA A 71 -5.72 13.40 18.35
N ASN A 72 -4.49 13.58 18.83
CA ASN A 72 -4.21 14.00 20.20
C ASN A 72 -4.81 15.39 20.52
N GLU A 73 -4.69 16.36 19.61
CA GLU A 73 -5.33 17.68 19.75
C GLU A 73 -6.86 17.56 19.88
N LEU A 74 -7.47 16.66 19.11
CA LEU A 74 -8.91 16.44 19.15
C LEU A 74 -9.37 15.69 20.40
N GLU A 75 -8.55 14.82 21.00
CA GLU A 75 -8.90 14.15 22.26
C GLU A 75 -9.09 15.14 23.42
N GLU A 76 -8.37 16.27 23.41
CA GLU A 76 -8.47 17.31 24.43
C GLU A 76 -9.71 18.22 24.25
N ASP A 77 -10.17 18.41 23.00
CA ASP A 77 -11.14 19.44 22.63
C ASP A 77 -12.52 18.90 22.18
N THR A 78 -12.72 17.59 22.02
CA THR A 78 -13.93 17.07 21.35
C THR A 78 -15.09 16.71 22.27
N ALA A 79 -16.21 17.43 22.10
CA ALA A 79 -17.47 17.14 22.78
C ALA A 79 -18.45 16.26 21.96
N HIS A 80 -18.28 16.14 20.64
CA HIS A 80 -19.26 15.47 19.78
C HIS A 80 -18.91 13.98 19.53
N PRO A 81 -19.83 13.02 19.80
CA PRO A 81 -19.54 11.58 19.70
C PRO A 81 -19.04 11.12 18.33
N SER A 82 -19.54 11.71 17.23
CA SER A 82 -19.08 11.35 15.88
C SER A 82 -17.61 11.71 15.64
N THR A 83 -17.14 12.81 16.24
CA THR A 83 -15.75 13.23 16.12
C THR A 83 -14.85 12.25 16.87
N VAL A 84 -15.26 11.86 18.08
CA VAL A 84 -14.55 10.86 18.88
C VAL A 84 -14.44 9.53 18.13
N LEU A 85 -15.53 9.05 17.54
CA LEU A 85 -15.54 7.78 16.80
C LEU A 85 -14.64 7.83 15.56
N TYR A 86 -14.75 8.89 14.75
CA TYR A 86 -13.91 9.04 13.56
C TYR A 86 -12.43 9.16 13.92
N THR A 87 -12.09 9.97 14.94
CA THR A 87 -10.71 10.14 15.42
C THR A 87 -10.14 8.81 15.91
N GLY A 88 -10.88 8.04 16.72
CA GLY A 88 -10.42 6.73 17.19
C GLY A 88 -10.19 5.73 16.03
N MET A 89 -11.03 5.76 14.99
CA MET A 89 -10.83 4.95 13.79
C MET A 89 -9.62 5.41 12.96
N ALA A 90 -9.39 6.73 12.87
CA ALA A 90 -8.22 7.30 12.22
C ALA A 90 -6.92 6.87 12.90
N VAL A 91 -6.85 6.94 14.23
CA VAL A 91 -5.71 6.47 15.04
C VAL A 91 -5.42 4.99 14.77
N LYS A 92 -6.46 4.15 14.84
CA LYS A 92 -6.32 2.71 14.58
C LYS A 92 -5.81 2.42 13.17
N LEU A 93 -6.26 3.17 12.16
CA LEU A 93 -5.76 3.02 10.80
C LEU A 93 -4.29 3.43 10.72
N VAL A 94 -3.92 4.56 11.32
CA VAL A 94 -2.52 5.03 11.36
C VAL A 94 -1.59 4.00 11.99
N GLU A 95 -1.94 3.43 13.15
CA GLU A 95 -1.12 2.38 13.80
C GLU A 95 -0.86 1.19 12.86
N GLN A 96 -1.87 0.78 12.07
CA GLN A 96 -1.72 -0.31 11.12
C GLN A 96 -0.89 0.08 9.90
N VAL A 97 -1.00 1.33 9.43
CA VAL A 97 -0.18 1.85 8.34
C VAL A 97 1.27 1.98 8.78
N GLU A 98 1.55 2.47 9.98
CA GLU A 98 2.89 2.55 10.54
C GLU A 98 3.53 1.17 10.70
N HIS A 99 2.75 0.18 11.19
CA HIS A 99 3.22 -1.20 11.25
C HIS A 99 3.55 -1.75 9.85
N LEU A 100 2.71 -1.46 8.85
CA LEU A 100 3.00 -1.83 7.46
C LEU A 100 4.29 -1.17 6.97
N VAL A 101 4.41 0.16 7.10
CA VAL A 101 5.58 0.91 6.64
C VAL A 101 6.86 0.38 7.30
N GLY A 102 6.81 0.15 8.62
CA GLY A 102 7.91 -0.44 9.37
C GLY A 102 8.30 -1.84 8.89
N ASP A 103 7.33 -2.71 8.61
CA ASP A 103 7.57 -4.04 8.03
C ASP A 103 8.17 -3.93 6.62
N ARG A 104 7.64 -3.04 5.78
CA ARG A 104 8.16 -2.84 4.42
C ARG A 104 9.62 -2.41 4.45
N GLN A 105 9.97 -1.43 5.27
CA GLN A 105 11.34 -0.93 5.39
C GLN A 105 12.30 -1.96 6.00
N LYS A 106 11.90 -2.64 7.07
CA LYS A 106 12.79 -3.55 7.82
C LYS A 106 12.92 -4.93 7.17
N ASN A 107 11.88 -5.40 6.48
CA ASN A 107 11.80 -6.77 6.01
C ASN A 107 11.68 -6.87 4.49
N LEU A 108 10.75 -6.13 3.87
CA LEU A 108 10.51 -6.27 2.43
C LEU A 108 11.64 -5.66 1.60
N MET A 109 12.03 -4.41 1.87
CA MET A 109 13.05 -3.72 1.06
C MET A 109 14.39 -4.47 1.03
N PRO A 110 14.97 -4.92 2.18
CA PRO A 110 16.20 -5.70 2.17
C PRO A 110 16.07 -6.99 1.36
N TYR A 111 14.91 -7.66 1.46
CA TYR A 111 14.63 -8.86 0.69
C TYR A 111 14.60 -8.60 -0.82
N LEU A 112 14.01 -7.48 -1.27
CA LEU A 112 13.99 -7.12 -2.69
C LEU A 112 15.39 -6.86 -3.23
N LEU A 113 16.23 -6.17 -2.46
CA LEU A 113 17.62 -5.91 -2.81
C LEU A 113 18.44 -7.20 -2.89
N GLU A 114 18.27 -8.10 -1.91
CA GLU A 114 18.92 -9.42 -1.92
C GLU A 114 18.50 -10.24 -3.15
N LEU A 115 17.20 -10.24 -3.47
CA LEU A 115 16.66 -10.98 -4.59
C LEU A 115 17.18 -10.45 -5.94
N ASP A 116 17.26 -9.13 -6.10
CA ASP A 116 17.80 -8.52 -7.31
C ASP A 116 19.32 -8.78 -7.45
N ALA A 117 20.08 -8.70 -6.36
CA ALA A 117 21.50 -9.04 -6.34
C ALA A 117 21.74 -10.50 -6.76
N LYS A 118 21.03 -11.45 -6.16
CA LYS A 118 21.09 -12.87 -6.53
C LYS A 118 20.77 -13.11 -8.01
N LYS A 119 19.76 -12.41 -8.53
CA LYS A 119 19.39 -12.47 -9.96
C LYS A 119 20.53 -11.95 -10.85
N LYS A 120 21.12 -10.80 -10.51
CA LYS A 120 22.24 -10.19 -11.27
C LYS A 120 23.50 -11.06 -11.26
N GLU A 121 23.76 -11.74 -10.15
CA GLU A 121 24.90 -12.66 -9.98
C GLU A 121 24.70 -14.02 -10.66
N GLY A 122 23.49 -14.31 -11.17
CA GLY A 122 23.16 -15.63 -11.71
C GLY A 122 23.16 -16.73 -10.64
N HIS A 123 22.83 -16.38 -9.40
CA HIS A 123 22.79 -17.31 -8.28
C HIS A 123 21.74 -18.40 -8.52
N ASN A 124 22.11 -19.67 -8.33
CA ASN A 124 21.17 -20.79 -8.37
C ASN A 124 20.93 -21.36 -6.96
N CYS A 125 19.75 -21.10 -6.41
CA CYS A 125 19.38 -21.53 -5.06
C CYS A 125 19.20 -23.05 -4.93
N LEU A 126 19.06 -23.80 -6.03
CA LEU A 126 19.06 -25.27 -6.00
C LEU A 126 20.41 -25.85 -5.59
N ASN A 127 21.50 -25.13 -5.89
CA ASN A 127 22.87 -25.53 -5.56
C ASN A 127 23.36 -24.90 -4.25
N CYS A 128 22.50 -24.16 -3.55
CA CYS A 128 22.86 -23.59 -2.27
C CYS A 128 22.89 -24.69 -1.19
N SER A 129 23.81 -24.60 -0.24
CA SER A 129 24.05 -25.58 0.84
C SER A 129 22.94 -25.63 1.91
N GLY A 130 21.68 -25.44 1.52
CA GLY A 130 20.52 -25.41 2.40
C GLY A 130 20.29 -24.06 3.09
N ARG A 131 21.11 -23.03 2.80
CA ARG A 131 21.01 -21.70 3.42
C ARG A 131 20.27 -20.65 2.60
N CYS A 132 19.88 -20.95 1.36
CA CYS A 132 18.98 -20.09 0.59
C CYS A 132 17.54 -20.26 1.15
N HIS A 133 17.33 -19.86 2.41
CA HIS A 133 16.04 -19.90 3.08
C HIS A 133 15.32 -18.59 2.82
N VAL A 134 14.87 -18.41 1.58
CA VAL A 134 14.17 -17.20 1.22
C VAL A 134 12.70 -17.47 1.46
N GLY A 135 12.14 -16.84 2.50
CA GLY A 135 10.71 -16.88 2.84
C GLY A 135 9.84 -16.19 1.78
N HIS A 136 10.07 -16.47 0.49
CA HIS A 136 9.43 -15.87 -0.68
C HIS A 136 7.90 -15.86 -0.55
N ALA A 137 7.33 -17.04 -0.28
CA ALA A 137 5.89 -17.21 -0.12
C ALA A 137 5.38 -16.43 1.10
N GLU A 138 6.09 -16.50 2.22
CA GLU A 138 5.75 -15.78 3.45
C GLU A 138 5.74 -14.26 3.23
N ARG A 139 6.76 -13.70 2.56
CA ARG A 139 6.83 -12.26 2.26
C ARG A 139 5.65 -11.80 1.41
N LEU A 140 5.28 -12.57 0.38
CA LEU A 140 4.14 -12.25 -0.49
C LEU A 140 2.79 -12.44 0.22
N MET A 141 2.68 -13.45 1.09
CA MET A 141 1.50 -13.68 1.92
C MET A 141 1.30 -12.53 2.92
N ASN A 142 2.35 -12.11 3.61
CA ASN A 142 2.33 -10.99 4.55
C ASN A 142 1.95 -9.68 3.84
N LEU A 143 2.46 -9.47 2.62
CA LEU A 143 2.11 -8.32 1.79
C LEU A 143 0.60 -8.28 1.50
N ARG A 144 0.03 -9.37 1.00
CA ARG A 144 -1.41 -9.45 0.69
C ARG A 144 -2.27 -9.31 1.95
N ALA A 145 -1.90 -10.00 3.03
CA ALA A 145 -2.64 -9.94 4.29
C ALA A 145 -2.69 -8.52 4.86
N SER A 146 -1.60 -7.76 4.76
CA SER A 146 -1.57 -6.38 5.23
C SER A 146 -2.44 -5.46 4.35
N HIS A 147 -2.47 -5.67 3.02
CA HIS A 147 -3.36 -4.92 2.12
C HIS A 147 -4.82 -5.12 2.49
N ASP A 148 -5.23 -6.38 2.67
CA ASP A 148 -6.61 -6.72 3.01
C ASP A 148 -7.01 -6.15 4.38
N SER A 149 -6.11 -6.16 5.35
CA SER A 149 -6.34 -5.57 6.67
C SER A 149 -6.60 -4.06 6.57
N ILE A 150 -5.74 -3.34 5.85
CA ILE A 150 -5.85 -1.89 5.70
C ILE A 150 -7.06 -1.49 4.86
N LYS A 151 -7.35 -2.20 3.75
CA LYS A 151 -8.54 -1.95 2.91
C LYS A 151 -9.84 -2.08 3.72
N ARG A 152 -9.91 -3.05 4.65
CA ARG A 152 -11.05 -3.18 5.58
C ARG A 152 -11.17 -1.96 6.50
N LEU A 153 -10.08 -1.48 7.07
CA LEU A 153 -10.08 -0.30 7.94
C LEU A 153 -10.45 0.98 7.19
N LEU A 154 -9.93 1.17 5.97
CA LEU A 154 -10.32 2.27 5.09
C LEU A 154 -11.82 2.25 4.79
N THR A 155 -12.38 1.07 4.49
CA THR A 155 -13.82 0.92 4.25
C THR A 155 -14.63 1.28 5.49
N GLN A 156 -14.20 0.86 6.68
CA GLN A 156 -14.85 1.23 7.94
C GLN A 156 -14.76 2.74 8.20
N LEU A 157 -13.59 3.35 7.98
CA LEU A 157 -13.40 4.78 8.13
C LEU A 157 -14.29 5.59 7.16
N ASP A 158 -14.42 5.14 5.91
CA ASP A 158 -15.31 5.76 4.90
C ASP A 158 -16.80 5.67 5.32
N MET A 159 -17.20 4.61 6.02
CA MET A 159 -18.56 4.47 6.57
C MET A 159 -18.81 5.41 7.77
N GLU A 160 -17.80 5.61 8.62
CA GLU A 160 -17.87 6.51 9.78
C GLU A 160 -17.66 7.99 9.41
N ALA A 161 -17.16 8.25 8.20
CA ALA A 161 -17.03 9.58 7.62
C ALA A 161 -18.43 10.14 7.27
N MET A 162 -19.27 10.41 8.28
CA MET A 162 -20.58 11.00 8.09
C MET A 162 -20.47 12.27 7.22
N PRO A 163 -21.47 12.53 6.35
CA PRO A 163 -21.55 13.82 5.68
C PRO A 163 -21.58 14.91 6.76
N LEU A 164 -20.70 15.90 6.64
CA LEU A 164 -20.66 17.05 7.55
C LEU A 164 -22.09 17.56 7.71
N HIS A 165 -22.68 17.40 8.88
CA HIS A 165 -24.00 17.94 9.14
C HIS A 165 -23.87 19.45 8.96
N ARG A 166 -24.63 20.03 8.02
CA ARG A 166 -24.53 21.45 7.67
C ARG A 166 -24.76 22.37 8.88
N ASP A 167 -25.43 21.82 9.89
CA ASP A 167 -25.83 22.52 11.11
C ASP A 167 -24.81 22.37 12.25
N ILE A 168 -23.73 21.59 12.07
CA ILE A 168 -22.68 21.38 13.07
C ILE A 168 -21.39 22.08 12.64
N GLU A 169 -20.91 23.00 13.46
CA GLU A 169 -19.58 23.58 13.31
C GLU A 169 -18.53 22.63 13.89
N TYR A 170 -17.76 22.00 13.00
CA TYR A 170 -16.67 21.13 13.39
C TYR A 170 -15.37 21.91 13.67
N PRO A 171 -14.56 21.47 14.66
CA PRO A 171 -13.24 22.03 14.91
C PRO A 171 -12.36 22.05 13.66
N LYS A 172 -11.49 23.05 13.54
CA LYS A 172 -10.55 23.15 12.42
C LYS A 172 -9.66 21.91 12.33
N ALA A 173 -9.16 21.42 13.46
CA ALA A 173 -8.35 20.21 13.54
C ALA A 173 -9.06 18.99 12.95
N TYR A 174 -10.37 18.85 13.15
CA TYR A 174 -11.15 17.75 12.58
C TYR A 174 -11.21 17.82 11.05
N LYS A 175 -11.37 19.02 10.48
CA LYS A 175 -11.36 19.19 9.01
C LYS A 175 -9.99 18.84 8.42
N ILE A 176 -8.91 19.22 9.11
CA ILE A 176 -7.53 18.89 8.70
C ILE A 176 -7.33 17.37 8.80
N LEU A 177 -7.71 16.74 9.91
CA LEU A 177 -7.64 15.29 10.10
C LEU A 177 -8.30 14.54 8.94
N ARG A 178 -9.51 14.95 8.52
CA ARG A 178 -10.18 14.30 7.37
C ARG A 178 -9.42 14.43 6.06
N ASN A 179 -8.76 15.56 5.82
CA ASN A 179 -7.95 15.75 4.62
C ASN A 179 -6.70 14.86 4.66
N GLU A 180 -6.00 14.81 5.80
CA GLU A 180 -4.83 13.94 5.97
C GLU A 180 -5.21 12.45 5.83
N MET A 181 -6.34 12.02 6.40
CA MET A 181 -6.85 10.66 6.21
C MET A 181 -7.19 10.36 4.74
N LYS A 182 -7.66 11.37 4.00
CA LYS A 182 -7.92 11.20 2.57
C LYS A 182 -6.62 11.06 1.77
N GLU A 183 -5.59 11.78 2.17
CA GLU A 183 -4.26 11.64 1.58
C GLU A 183 -3.68 10.25 1.85
N ILE A 184 -3.81 9.73 3.08
CA ILE A 184 -3.44 8.35 3.42
C ILE A 184 -4.19 7.34 2.53
N ASP A 185 -5.52 7.46 2.35
CA ASP A 185 -6.30 6.60 1.45
C ASP A 185 -5.74 6.64 0.01
N ASN A 186 -5.46 7.83 -0.52
CA ASN A 186 -4.91 7.98 -1.87
C ASN A 186 -3.54 7.31 -2.01
N MET A 187 -2.61 7.61 -1.10
CA MET A 187 -1.27 7.05 -1.09
C MET A 187 -1.27 5.53 -0.95
N LEU A 188 -2.10 4.97 -0.08
CA LEU A 188 -2.23 3.52 0.10
C LEU A 188 -2.78 2.84 -1.16
N ASN A 189 -3.77 3.43 -1.82
CA ASN A 189 -4.28 2.90 -3.08
C ASN A 189 -3.21 2.88 -4.17
N GLU A 190 -2.37 3.92 -4.26
CA GLU A 190 -1.23 3.94 -5.18
C GLU A 190 -0.18 2.88 -4.83
N VAL A 191 0.20 2.77 -3.55
CA VAL A 191 1.16 1.77 -3.07
C VAL A 191 0.68 0.36 -3.37
N PHE A 192 -0.58 0.03 -3.04
CA PHE A 192 -1.14 -1.28 -3.31
C PHE A 192 -1.21 -1.58 -4.80
N TYR A 193 -1.56 -0.59 -5.63
CA TYR A 193 -1.53 -0.73 -7.08
C TYR A 193 -0.11 -1.05 -7.56
N ILE A 194 0.91 -0.34 -7.06
CA ILE A 194 2.30 -0.54 -7.48
C ILE A 194 2.81 -1.91 -7.03
N GLU A 195 2.55 -2.26 -5.77
CA GLU A 195 2.97 -3.53 -5.19
C GLU A 195 2.34 -4.72 -5.92
N GLU A 196 1.02 -4.68 -6.15
CA GLU A 196 0.29 -5.80 -6.77
C GLU A 196 0.61 -5.97 -8.26
N LEU A 197 0.77 -4.87 -9.00
CA LEU A 197 0.89 -4.93 -10.47
C LEU A 197 2.32 -4.84 -11.01
N TYR A 198 3.28 -4.31 -10.25
CA TYR A 198 4.67 -4.24 -10.69
C TYR A 198 5.61 -5.00 -9.77
N LEU A 199 5.50 -4.81 -8.45
CA LEU A 199 6.44 -5.44 -7.53
C LEU A 199 6.28 -6.96 -7.52
N VAL A 200 5.07 -7.45 -7.27
CA VAL A 200 4.80 -8.89 -7.18
C VAL A 200 5.23 -9.64 -8.45
N PRO A 201 4.88 -9.21 -9.68
CA PRO A 201 5.37 -9.84 -10.89
C PRO A 201 6.90 -9.85 -11.02
N LYS A 202 7.58 -8.73 -10.71
CA LYS A 202 9.04 -8.66 -10.77
C LYS A 202 9.72 -9.57 -9.74
N VAL A 203 9.12 -9.71 -8.56
CA VAL A 203 9.57 -10.67 -7.54
C VAL A 203 9.46 -12.10 -8.07
N PHE A 204 8.34 -12.47 -8.69
CA PHE A 204 8.19 -13.80 -9.31
C PHE A 204 9.20 -14.06 -10.43
N GLU A 205 9.44 -13.08 -11.30
CA GLU A 205 10.44 -13.20 -12.36
C GLU A 205 11.85 -13.41 -11.80
N ALA A 206 12.22 -12.66 -10.77
CA ALA A 206 13.52 -12.81 -10.12
C ALA A 206 13.65 -14.15 -9.40
N GLN A 207 12.60 -14.59 -8.69
CA GLN A 207 12.55 -15.92 -8.07
C GLN A 207 12.72 -17.04 -9.11
N LYS A 208 12.07 -16.93 -10.27
CA LYS A 208 12.22 -17.92 -11.34
C LYS A 208 13.65 -17.95 -11.87
N ALA A 209 14.28 -16.79 -12.02
CA ALA A 209 15.66 -16.68 -12.53
C ALA A 209 16.68 -17.30 -11.58
N ILE A 210 16.48 -17.23 -10.25
CA ILE A 210 17.41 -17.79 -9.26
C ILE A 210 17.13 -19.26 -8.90
N ASN A 211 16.01 -19.81 -9.34
CA ASN A 211 15.61 -21.21 -9.11
C ASN A 211 15.64 -22.05 -10.40
N ALA A 212 16.26 -21.53 -11.46
CA ALA A 212 16.51 -22.24 -12.73
C ALA A 212 17.95 -22.75 -12.75
#